data_AF-A0A6L7TVV5-F1
#
_entry.id   AF-A0A6L7TVV5-F1
#
_cell.length_a   1.000
_cell.length_b   1.000
_cell.length_c   1.000
_cell.angle_alpha   90.00
_cell.angle_beta   90.00
_cell.angle_gamma   90.00
#
_symmetry.space_group_name_H-M   'P 1'
#
loop_
_entity.id
_entity.type
_entity.pdbx_description
1 polymer ?
#
loop_
_entity_poly.entity_id
_entity_poly.type
_entity_poly.pdbx_seq_one_letter_code
_entity_poly.pdbx_strand_id
1 'polypeptide(L)'
;MRRAYKAVLHGDRVEWLDGAPEAEGPVQVYITFSEISVSANPELEGRTTFELLQALADMGAFSEIDDPVAWQREIRKDRPLPFRDDYAD
;
A
#
# COMPACT_ATOMS: atom_id res chain seq x y z
N MET A 1 17.89 22.40 -24.24
CA MET A 1 16.93 22.43 -23.11
C MET A 1 17.01 21.10 -22.39
N ARG A 2 17.06 21.06 -21.04
CA ARG A 2 16.96 19.81 -20.28
C ARG A 2 15.49 19.58 -19.93
N ARG A 3 14.99 18.37 -20.20
CA ARG A 3 13.65 17.93 -19.78
C ARG A 3 13.85 16.82 -18.75
N ALA A 4 13.12 16.89 -17.65
CA ALA A 4 13.10 15.86 -16.62
C ALA A 4 11.77 15.11 -16.70
N TYR A 5 11.83 13.80 -16.60
CA TYR A 5 10.67 12.90 -16.66
C TYR A 5 10.64 12.09 -15.37
N LYS A 6 9.44 11.86 -14.82
CA LYS A 6 9.28 11.03 -13.63
C LYS A 6 9.06 9.58 -14.03
N ALA A 7 9.76 8.69 -13.36
CA ALA A 7 9.68 7.27 -13.60
C ALA A 7 10.04 6.47 -12.35
N VAL A 8 9.68 5.19 -12.36
CA VAL A 8 10.14 4.16 -11.43
C VAL A 8 11.10 3.23 -12.17
N LEU A 9 12.23 2.90 -11.56
CA LEU A 9 13.17 1.91 -12.10
C LEU A 9 12.91 0.55 -11.43
N HIS A 10 12.43 -0.42 -12.20
CA HIS A 10 12.26 -1.81 -11.81
C HIS A 10 13.39 -2.66 -12.38
N GLY A 11 14.44 -2.92 -11.58
CA GLY A 11 15.62 -3.63 -12.05
C GLY A 11 16.31 -2.85 -13.18
N ASP A 12 16.18 -3.34 -14.41
CA ASP A 12 16.69 -2.71 -15.63
C ASP A 12 15.63 -1.98 -16.46
N ARG A 13 14.35 -2.01 -16.04
CA ARG A 13 13.23 -1.41 -16.78
C ARG A 13 12.73 -0.13 -16.13
N VAL A 14 12.60 0.92 -16.93
CA VAL A 14 12.02 2.21 -16.51
C VAL A 14 10.53 2.24 -16.85
N GLU A 15 9.69 2.56 -15.88
CA GLU A 15 8.24 2.78 -16.02
C GLU A 15 7.90 4.26 -15.80
N TRP A 16 7.31 4.92 -16.80
CA TRP A 16 7.03 6.35 -16.78
C TRP A 16 5.74 6.67 -16.03
N LEU A 17 5.79 7.64 -15.12
CA LEU A 17 4.63 8.05 -14.32
C LEU A 17 3.81 9.17 -14.99
N ASP A 18 4.50 10.17 -15.56
CA ASP A 18 3.89 11.38 -16.13
C ASP A 18 4.04 11.42 -17.67
N GLY A 19 3.91 10.25 -18.31
CA GLY A 19 4.07 10.10 -19.75
C GLY A 19 5.51 9.91 -20.21
N ALA A 20 5.69 9.02 -21.19
CA ALA A 20 6.99 8.72 -21.76
C ALA A 20 7.52 9.90 -22.60
N PRO A 21 8.84 10.12 -22.65
CA PRO A 21 9.41 11.02 -23.63
C PRO A 21 9.09 10.53 -25.05
N GLU A 22 8.61 11.44 -25.91
CA GLU A 22 8.50 11.17 -27.35
C GLU A 22 9.91 11.03 -27.94
N ALA A 23 10.28 9.81 -28.29
CA ALA A 23 11.54 9.48 -28.92
C ALA A 23 11.28 8.62 -30.16
N GLU A 24 11.80 9.03 -31.31
CA GLU A 24 11.66 8.30 -32.58
C GLU A 24 12.62 7.10 -32.71
N GLY A 25 13.44 6.84 -31.69
CA GLY A 25 14.42 5.75 -31.67
C GLY A 25 15.16 5.62 -30.33
N PRO A 26 16.21 4.79 -30.25
CA PRO A 26 17.00 4.62 -29.03
C PRO A 26 17.71 5.93 -28.65
N VAL A 27 17.46 6.43 -27.45
CA VAL A 27 18.07 7.67 -26.94
C VAL A 27 18.93 7.36 -25.72
N GLN A 28 20.17 7.85 -25.72
CA GLN A 28 21.03 7.77 -24.53
C GLN A 28 20.51 8.74 -23.46
N VAL A 29 20.28 8.21 -22.25
CA VAL A 29 19.77 8.99 -21.11
C VAL A 29 20.72 8.94 -19.93
N TYR A 30 20.72 10.00 -19.13
CA TYR A 30 21.32 10.02 -17.80
C TYR A 30 20.20 9.88 -16.77
N ILE A 31 20.28 8.85 -15.93
CA ILE A 31 19.32 8.64 -14.85
C ILE A 31 19.91 9.22 -13.57
N THR A 32 19.23 10.23 -13.03
CA THR A 32 19.54 10.78 -11.71
C THR A 32 18.49 10.26 -10.73
N PHE A 33 18.93 9.50 -9.74
CA PHE A 33 18.06 9.06 -8.64
C PHE A 33 17.75 10.26 -7.75
N SER A 34 16.47 10.52 -7.50
CA SER A 34 16.08 11.50 -6.50
C SER A 34 16.15 10.84 -5.13
N GLU A 35 16.87 11.45 -4.18
CA GLU A 35 16.92 11.01 -2.78
C GLU A 35 15.57 11.21 -2.04
N ILE A 36 14.51 11.62 -2.75
CA ILE A 36 13.15 11.33 -2.32
C ILE A 36 12.96 9.82 -2.46
N SER A 37 13.59 9.05 -1.56
CA SER A 37 12.94 7.87 -1.03
C SER A 37 11.55 8.37 -0.66
N VAL A 38 10.51 7.83 -1.31
CA VAL A 38 9.26 7.64 -0.60
C VAL A 38 9.72 6.90 0.64
N SER A 39 9.87 7.63 1.73
CA SER A 39 10.42 7.11 2.96
C SER A 39 9.33 6.20 3.49
N ALA A 40 9.27 4.99 2.94
CA ALA A 40 9.10 3.84 3.80
C ALA A 40 10.24 4.00 4.80
N ASN A 41 9.89 4.46 5.99
CA ASN A 41 10.83 4.55 7.10
C ASN A 41 11.62 3.21 7.10
N PRO A 42 12.96 3.18 7.02
CA PRO A 42 13.70 1.92 6.96
C PRO A 42 13.41 1.00 8.15
N GLU A 43 12.93 1.55 9.27
CA GLU A 43 12.38 0.78 10.41
C GLU A 43 11.05 0.06 10.10
N LEU A 44 10.29 0.56 9.14
CA LEU A 44 9.06 -0.02 8.58
C LEU A 44 9.32 -0.87 7.33
N GLU A 45 10.41 -0.64 6.58
CA GLU A 45 10.77 -1.44 5.38
C GLU A 45 11.03 -2.92 5.71
N GLY A 46 11.44 -3.21 6.95
CA GLY A 46 11.69 -4.58 7.41
C GLY A 46 10.53 -5.21 8.17
N ARG A 47 9.50 -4.44 8.54
CA ARG A 47 8.38 -4.96 9.34
C ARG A 47 7.24 -5.35 8.43
N THR A 48 6.98 -6.63 8.37
CA THR A 48 5.76 -7.15 7.79
C THR A 48 4.55 -6.50 8.47
N THR A 49 3.46 -6.33 7.73
CA THR A 49 2.18 -5.88 8.30
C THR A 49 1.80 -6.70 9.55
N PHE A 50 2.18 -7.97 9.58
CA PHE A 50 2.00 -8.86 10.74
C PHE A 50 2.74 -8.37 11.99
N GLU A 51 4.01 -7.98 11.88
CA GLU A 51 4.81 -7.51 13.03
C GLU A 51 4.29 -6.19 13.60
N LEU A 52 3.79 -5.31 12.75
CA LEU A 52 3.14 -4.07 13.19
C LEU A 52 1.82 -4.36 13.92
N LEU A 53 1.01 -5.28 13.41
CA LEU A 53 -0.23 -5.70 14.06
C LEU A 53 0.04 -6.42 15.39
N GLN A 54 1.10 -7.24 15.46
CA GLN A 54 1.51 -7.91 16.69
C GLN A 54 1.96 -6.91 17.75
N ALA A 55 2.77 -5.91 17.39
CA ALA A 55 3.17 -4.86 18.32
C ALA A 55 1.97 -4.09 18.89
N LEU A 56 0.95 -3.81 18.07
CA LEU A 56 -0.30 -3.19 18.53
C LEU A 56 -1.07 -4.09 19.50
N ALA A 57 -1.12 -5.39 19.24
CA ALA A 57 -1.76 -6.36 20.13
C ALA A 57 -1.04 -6.45 21.49
N ASP A 58 0.29 -6.52 21.48
CA ASP A 58 1.12 -6.61 22.69
C ASP A 58 1.01 -5.36 23.58
N MET A 59 0.81 -4.19 22.97
CA MET A 59 0.56 -2.93 23.69
C MET A 59 -0.87 -2.84 24.24
N GLY A 60 -1.76 -3.79 23.93
CA GLY A 60 -3.17 -3.70 24.29
C GLY A 60 -3.85 -2.49 23.63
N ALA A 61 -3.42 -2.09 22.43
CA ALA A 61 -3.87 -0.84 21.80
C ALA A 61 -5.40 -0.73 21.60
N PHE A 62 -6.10 -1.86 21.67
CA PHE A 62 -7.55 -1.97 21.53
C PHE A 62 -8.23 -2.65 22.73
N SER A 63 -7.61 -2.65 23.92
CA SER A 63 -8.13 -3.31 25.11
C SER A 63 -9.44 -2.71 25.64
N GLU A 64 -9.79 -1.51 25.20
CA GLU A 64 -11.06 -0.84 25.54
C GLU A 64 -12.26 -1.38 24.74
N ILE A 65 -12.03 -2.26 23.76
CA ILE A 65 -13.09 -2.89 22.97
C ILE A 65 -13.51 -4.19 23.67
N ASP A 66 -14.62 -4.14 24.40
CA ASP A 66 -15.15 -5.29 25.17
C ASP A 66 -15.56 -6.48 24.28
N ASP A 67 -16.28 -6.22 23.19
CA ASP A 67 -16.65 -7.22 22.17
C ASP A 67 -16.19 -6.74 20.78
N PRO A 68 -15.03 -7.22 20.30
CA PRO A 68 -14.50 -6.85 18.99
C PRO A 68 -15.41 -7.21 17.82
N VAL A 69 -16.21 -8.28 17.95
CA VAL A 69 -17.10 -8.75 16.88
C VAL A 69 -18.33 -7.86 16.80
N ALA A 70 -18.93 -7.52 17.94
CA ALA A 70 -20.03 -6.56 17.99
C ALA A 70 -19.58 -5.18 17.46
N TRP A 71 -18.45 -4.67 17.93
CA TRP A 71 -17.88 -3.42 17.47
C TRP A 71 -17.64 -3.40 15.95
N GLN A 72 -17.09 -4.47 15.38
CA GLN A 72 -16.90 -4.56 13.93
C GLN A 72 -18.23 -4.54 13.16
N ARG A 73 -19.26 -5.23 13.64
CA ARG A 73 -20.59 -5.24 13.01
C ARG A 73 -21.23 -3.86 13.00
N GLU A 74 -21.12 -3.13 14.11
CA GLU A 74 -21.63 -1.75 14.24
C GLU A 74 -20.91 -0.81 13.27
N ILE A 75 -19.56 -0.82 13.27
CA ILE A 75 -18.76 0.06 12.42
C ILE A 75 -18.94 -0.26 10.93
N ARG A 76 -18.94 -1.54 10.56
CA ARG A 76 -19.09 -1.97 9.15
C ARG A 76 -20.50 -1.83 8.62
N LYS A 77 -21.50 -1.58 9.50
CA LYS A 77 -22.92 -1.63 9.16
C LYS A 77 -23.23 -2.91 8.39
N ASP A 78 -22.77 -4.03 8.94
CA ASP A 78 -22.71 -5.31 8.23
C ASP A 78 -24.06 -5.58 7.55
N ARG A 79 -24.06 -5.59 6.21
CA ARG A 79 -25.26 -5.87 5.44
C ARG A 79 -25.48 -7.38 5.49
N PRO A 80 -26.71 -7.86 5.73
CA PRO A 80 -27.01 -9.28 5.60
C PRO A 80 -26.56 -9.77 4.22
N LEU A 81 -25.83 -10.89 4.19
CA LEU A 81 -25.46 -11.49 2.93
C LEU A 81 -26.75 -11.96 2.23
N PRO A 82 -26.97 -11.60 0.95
CA PRO A 82 -28.12 -12.11 0.23
C PRO A 82 -28.04 -13.65 0.16
N PHE A 83 -29.18 -14.33 0.32
CA PHE A 83 -29.36 -15.79 0.24
C PHE A 83 -28.73 -16.63 1.38
N ARG A 84 -28.44 -16.03 2.55
CA ARG A 84 -27.88 -16.77 3.70
C ARG A 84 -28.93 -17.33 4.67
N ASP A 85 -30.17 -16.85 4.61
CA ASP A 85 -31.28 -17.31 5.46
C ASP A 85 -32.06 -18.51 4.85
N ASP A 86 -31.76 -18.91 3.61
CA ASP A 86 -32.48 -19.97 2.90
C ASP A 86 -32.05 -21.40 3.29
N TYR A 87 -31.11 -21.56 4.24
CA TYR A 87 -30.53 -22.85 4.65
C TYR A 87 -30.71 -23.19 6.14
N ALA A 88 -31.57 -22.49 6.87
CA ALA A 88 -31.95 -22.87 8.23
C ALA A 88 -33.34 -23.53 8.23
N ASP A 89 -33.36 -24.84 7.92
CA ASP A 89 -34.44 -25.77 8.22
C ASP A 89 -33.86 -26.92 9.07
#